data_AF-A0A8V0X8J5-F1
#
_entry.id   AF-A0A8V0X8J5-F1
#
_cell.length_a   1.000
_cell.length_b   1.000
_cell.length_c   1.000
_cell.angle_alpha   90.00
_cell.angle_beta   90.00
_cell.angle_gamma   90.00
#
_symmetry.space_group_name_H-M   'P 1'
#
loop_
_entity.id
_entity.type
_entity.pdbx_description
1 polymer ?
#
loop_
_entity_poly.entity_id
_entity_poly.type
_entity_poly.pdbx_seq_one_letter_code
_entity_poly.pdbx_strand_id
1 'polypeptide(L)' 'MAVFHDEVEIEDFEYDEETETYSYPCPCGDRFLITREDLENGEDVATCPSCSLILRVIYDQIILVRLQAGRAQGTHLL' A
#
# COMPACT_ATOMS: atom_id res chain seq x y z
N MET A 1 -4.61 12.99 17.97
CA MET A 1 -3.56 13.20 16.96
C MET A 1 -2.91 11.85 16.70
N ALA A 2 -3.03 11.32 15.49
CA ALA A 2 -2.12 10.27 15.04
C ALA A 2 -0.78 10.96 14.70
N VAL A 3 0.32 10.44 15.23
CA VAL A 3 1.67 10.96 14.93
C VAL A 3 2.25 10.04 13.87
N PHE A 4 2.38 10.53 12.65
CA PHE A 4 3.04 9.81 11.56
C PHE A 4 4.56 9.90 11.74
N HIS A 5 5.25 8.80 11.46
CA HIS A 5 6.70 8.78 11.46
C HIS A 5 7.23 9.64 10.31
N ASP A 6 6.73 9.38 9.11
CA ASP A 6 7.08 10.06 7.86
C ASP A 6 5.89 10.02 6.87
N GLU A 7 6.03 10.81 5.80
CA GLU A 7 5.17 10.79 4.62
C GLU A 7 6.02 10.38 3.42
N VAL A 8 5.66 9.31 2.73
CA VAL A 8 6.46 8.72 1.65
C VAL A 8 5.59 8.42 0.44
N GLU A 9 6.10 8.67 -0.76
CA GLU A 9 5.40 8.39 -2.01
C GLU A 9 5.32 6.88 -2.26
N ILE A 10 4.18 6.41 -2.79
CA ILE A 10 3.96 4.99 -3.08
C ILE A 10 5.00 4.42 -4.07
N GLU A 11 5.63 5.27 -4.88
CA GLU A 11 6.68 4.90 -5.83
C GLU A 11 7.99 4.45 -5.15
N ASP A 12 8.22 4.87 -3.90
CA ASP A 12 9.37 4.43 -3.08
C ASP A 12 9.11 3.12 -2.34
N PHE A 13 7.89 2.58 -2.38
CA PHE A 13 7.57 1.30 -1.77
C PHE A 13 7.95 0.15 -2.70
N GLU A 14 8.39 -0.97 -2.11
CA GLU A 14 8.53 -2.22 -2.85
C GLU A 14 7.17 -2.92 -2.92
N TYR A 15 6.70 -3.16 -4.14
CA TYR A 15 5.44 -3.87 -4.42
C TYR A 15 5.67 -5.37 -4.62
N ASP A 16 4.92 -6.18 -3.87
CA ASP A 16 4.88 -7.63 -4.02
C ASP A 16 3.63 -8.06 -4.79
N GLU A 17 3.80 -8.62 -5.99
CA GLU A 17 2.67 -9.01 -6.86
C GLU A 17 1.90 -10.24 -6.35
N GLU A 18 2.54 -11.10 -5.55
CA GLU A 18 1.91 -12.33 -5.04
C GLU A 18 0.92 -12.02 -3.91
N THR A 19 1.28 -11.09 -3.04
CA THR A 19 0.47 -10.66 -1.88
C THR A 19 -0.24 -9.33 -2.09
N GLU A 20 -0.05 -8.71 -3.25
CA GLU A 20 -0.58 -7.37 -3.61
C GLU A 20 -0.31 -6.34 -2.51
N THR A 21 0.87 -6.38 -1.91
CA THR A 21 1.24 -5.59 -0.72
C THR A 21 2.42 -4.68 -1.02
N TYR A 22 2.33 -3.44 -0.58
CA TYR A 22 3.41 -2.46 -0.63
C TYR A 22 4.16 -2.46 0.70
N SER A 23 5.50 -2.48 0.62
CA SER A 23 6.36 -2.51 1.80
C SER A 23 7.44 -1.41 1.77
N TYR A 24 7.73 -0.83 2.94
CA TYR A 24 8.75 0.20 3.11
C TYR A 24 9.60 -0.07 4.37
N PRO A 25 10.94 0.10 4.34
CA PRO A 25 11.80 -0.20 5.47
C PRO A 25 11.44 0.64 6.71
N CYS A 26 11.24 -0.04 7.84
CA CYS A 26 10.99 0.60 9.13
C CYS A 26 12.27 0.66 9.96
N PRO A 27 12.58 1.76 10.66
CA PRO A 27 13.79 1.88 11.48
C PRO A 27 13.88 0.87 12.64
N CYS A 28 12.80 0.15 12.95
CA CYS A 28 12.83 -0.93 13.94
C CYS A 28 13.48 -2.23 13.43
N GLY A 29 13.74 -2.34 12.12
CA GLY A 29 14.30 -3.53 11.49
C GLY A 29 13.30 -4.40 10.71
N ASP A 30 12.01 -4.09 10.80
CA ASP A 30 10.94 -4.70 9.99
C ASP A 30 10.51 -3.75 8.86
N ARG A 31 9.30 -3.94 8.32
CA ARG A 31 8.75 -3.14 7.22
C ARG A 31 7.38 -2.60 7.60
N PHE A 32 7.08 -1.39 7.13
CA PHE A 32 5.70 -0.93 7.03
C PHE A 32 5.01 -1.67 5.90
N LEU A 33 3.74 -2.00 6.09
CA LEU A 33 2.93 -2.76 5.15
C LEU A 33 1.60 -2.03 4.93
N ILE A 34 1.15 -2.01 3.67
CA ILE A 34 -0.19 -1.60 3.27
C ILE A 34 -0.59 -2.41 2.04
N THR A 35 -1.82 -2.93 2.00
CA THR A 35 -2.28 -3.69 0.84
C THR A 35 -2.73 -2.75 -0.27
N ARG A 36 -2.70 -3.24 -1.51
CA ARG A 36 -3.31 -2.50 -2.63
C ARG A 36 -4.79 -2.27 -2.38
N GLU A 37 -5.50 -3.27 -1.85
CA GLU A 37 -6.92 -3.15 -1.51
C GLU A 37 -7.18 -2.01 -0.52
N ASP A 38 -6.34 -1.83 0.50
CA ASP A 38 -6.45 -0.71 1.44
C ASP A 38 -6.31 0.64 0.72
N LEU A 39 -5.30 0.79 -0.14
CA LEU A 39 -5.09 2.00 -0.94
C LEU A 39 -6.28 2.28 -1.88
N GLU A 40 -6.91 1.25 -2.44
CA GLU A 40 -8.10 1.39 -3.28
C GLU A 40 -9.34 1.81 -2.49
N ASN A 41 -9.44 1.38 -1.24
CA ASN A 41 -10.50 1.80 -0.32
C ASN A 41 -10.28 3.23 0.22
N GLY A 42 -9.17 3.88 -0.13
CA GLY A 42 -8.85 5.23 0.27
C GLY A 42 -8.00 5.32 1.55
N GLU A 43 -7.49 4.20 2.06
CA GLU A 43 -6.56 4.21 3.19
C GLU A 43 -5.20 4.75 2.74
N ASP A 44 -4.53 5.47 3.63
CA ASP A 44 -3.21 6.06 3.39
C ASP A 44 -2.21 5.75 4.51
N VAL A 45 -2.49 4.73 5.34
CA VAL A 45 -1.71 4.46 6.55
C VAL A 45 -1.07 3.08 6.47
N ALA A 46 0.24 3.06 6.20
CA ALA A 46 1.04 1.85 6.31
C ALA A 46 1.42 1.60 7.77
N THR A 47 1.27 0.37 8.23
CA THR A 47 1.54 -0.02 9.63
C THR A 47 2.70 -0.99 9.70
N CYS A 48 3.55 -0.84 10.72
CA CYS A 48 4.60 -1.80 11.00
C CYS A 48 4.14 -2.78 12.10
N PRO A 49 4.12 -4.11 11.84
CA PRO A 49 3.62 -5.09 12.80
C PRO A 49 4.48 -5.21 14.07
N SER A 50 5.75 -4.79 14.02
CA SER A 50 6.70 -4.97 15.12
C SER A 50 6.79 -3.79 16.09
N CYS A 51 6.58 -2.56 15.62
CA CYS A 51 6.78 -1.36 16.45
C CYS A 51 5.54 -0.48 16.57
N SER A 52 4.41 -0.86 15.95
CA SER A 52 3.16 -0.09 15.91
C SER A 52 3.30 1.34 15.35
N LEU A 53 4.45 1.67 14.75
CA LEU A 53 4.62 2.91 14.02
C LEU A 53 3.72 2.91 12.79
N ILE A 54 3.33 4.12 12.40
CA ILE A 54 2.52 4.40 11.23
C ILE A 54 3.25 5.36 10.31
N LEU A 55 3.11 5.14 9.01
CA LEU A 55 3.70 5.93 7.94
C LEU A 55 2.60 6.32 6.95
N ARG A 56 2.59 7.58 6.54
CA ARG A 56 1.56 8.11 5.64
C ARG A 56 2.00 7.93 4.19
N VAL A 57 1.18 7.22 3.43
CA VAL A 57 1.45 6.89 2.03
C VAL A 57 0.85 7.96 1.14
N ILE A 58 1.70 8.60 0.34
CA ILE A 58 1.26 9.58 -0.65
C ILE A 58 1.06 8.84 -1.97
N TYR A 59 -0.19 8.76 -2.43
CA TYR A 59 -0.55 8.08 -3.68
C TYR A 59 -1.66 8.83 -4.41
N ASP A 60 -1.73 8.61 -5.72
CA ASP A 60 -2.81 9.12 -6.56
C ASP A 60 -3.84 8.01 -6.83
N GLN A 61 -5.04 8.18 -6.25
CA GLN A 61 -6.15 7.23 -6.38
C GLN A 61 -6.56 6.99 -7.84
N ILE A 62 -6.43 8.00 -8.71
CA ILE A 62 -6.81 7.89 -10.12
C ILE A 62 -5.85 6.95 -10.85
N ILE A 63 -4.56 7.01 -10.54
CA ILE A 63 -3.53 6.14 -11.14
C ILE A 63 -3.71 4.70 -10.66
N LEU A 64 -3.91 4.47 -9.37
CA LEU A 64 -4.06 3.13 -8.79
C LEU A 64 -5.24 2.37 -9.41
N VAL A 65 -6.42 3.01 -9.50
CA VAL A 65 -7.63 2.42 -10.07
C VAL A 65 -7.52 2.17 -11.58
N ARG A 66 -6.75 3.01 -12.30
CA ARG A 66 -6.56 2.84 -13.76
C ARG A 66 -5.76 1.60 -14.12
N LEU A 67 -4.82 1.18 -13.29
CA LEU A 67 -4.05 -0.06 -13.52
C LEU A 67 -4.96 -1.31 -13.49
N GLN A 68 -6.11 -1.24 -12.82
CA GLN A 68 -7.04 -2.36 -12.67
C GLN A 68 -8.05 -2.50 -13.80
N ALA A 69 -8.47 -1.37 -14.40
CA ALA A 69 -9.40 -1.38 -15.54
C ALA A 69 -8.86 -2.20 -16.73
N GLY A 70 -7.54 -2.46 -16.78
CA GLY A 70 -6.90 -3.32 -17.76
C GLY A 70 -6.79 -4.81 -17.39
N ARG A 71 -7.07 -5.22 -16.14
CA ARG A 71 -6.89 -6.62 -15.66
C ARG A 71 -8.19 -7.37 -15.35
N ALA A 72 -9.36 -6.73 -15.41
CA ALA A 72 -10.67 -7.36 -15.18
C ALA A 72 -11.21 -8.21 -16.36
N GLN A 73 -10.38 -8.98 -17.04
CA GLN A 73 -10.83 -10.05 -17.95
C GLN A 73 -10.18 -11.38 -17.58
N GLY A 74 -10.86 -12.12 -16.71
CA GLY A 74 -10.47 -13.48 -16.37
C GLY A 74 -11.51 -14.15 -15.49
N THR A 75 -12.32 -15.02 -16.10
CA THR A 75 -13.24 -15.99 -15.48
C THR A 75 -14.67 -15.54 -15.14
N HIS A 76 -15.44 -15.17 -16.17
CA HIS A 76 -16.82 -15.66 -16.24
C HIS A 76 -16.85 -16.78 -17.29
N LEU A 77 -16.74 -18.03 -16.82
CA LEU A 77 -17.00 -19.21 -17.65
C LEU A 77 -18.11 -20.02 -16.95
N LEU A 78 -19.34 -19.72 -17.34
CA LEU A 78 -20.49 -20.63 -17.28
C LEU A 78 -21.18 -20.59 -18.65
#